data_AF-A0A967SQF4-F1
#
_entry.id   AF-A0A967SQF4-F1
#
_cell.length_a   1.000
_cell.length_b   1.000
_cell.length_c   1.000
_cell.angle_alpha   90.00
_cell.angle_beta   90.00
_cell.angle_gamma   90.00
#
_symmetry.space_group_name_H-M   'P 1'
#
loop_
_entity.id
_entity.type
_entity.pdbx_description
1 polymer ?
#
loop_
_entity_poly.entity_id
_entity_poly.type
_entity_poly.pdbx_seq_one_letter_code
_entity_poly.pdbx_strand_id
1 'polypeptide(L)'
;AAALEWNFFPYEEANRRQLLAHYQVGYSHVRYEEETLFGKLEEDLFDHRLALVWESRQPWGDGTLGVFYSNFLHDWTKYGLATGGEVRIRLVRGLELDIEVSYDLIRDQIYLPAEELDDEEILVQRRQLATGYEYGVEIGLSYRFGSIFNNVVNNRFPWIVRRF
;
A
#
# COMPACT_ATOMS: atom_id res chain seq x y z
N ALA A 1 -1.60 8.00 17.96
CA ALA A 1 -1.93 6.67 17.40
C ALA A 1 -1.25 5.59 18.23
N ALA A 2 -1.91 4.45 18.43
CA ALA A 2 -1.32 3.26 19.04
C ALA A 2 -1.21 2.16 17.97
N ALA A 3 -0.12 1.40 17.98
CA ALA A 3 0.15 0.38 16.97
C ALA A 3 0.64 -0.92 17.63
N LEU A 4 0.20 -2.05 17.07
CA LEU A 4 0.63 -3.40 17.42
C LEU A 4 1.22 -4.03 16.17
N GLU A 5 2.42 -4.59 16.29
CA GLU A 5 3.08 -5.35 15.23
C GLU A 5 3.32 -6.78 15.70
N TRP A 6 3.06 -7.75 14.83
CA TRP A 6 3.24 -9.16 15.09
C TRP A 6 3.83 -9.86 13.87
N ASN A 7 4.93 -10.60 14.05
CA ASN A 7 5.48 -11.47 13.01
C ASN A 7 5.18 -12.93 13.37
N PHE A 8 4.54 -13.65 12.45
CA PHE A 8 4.16 -15.05 12.68
C PHE A 8 5.32 -16.04 12.52
N PHE A 9 6.43 -15.64 11.90
CA PHE A 9 7.62 -16.49 11.79
C PHE A 9 8.70 -16.11 12.82
N PRO A 10 9.44 -17.10 13.35
CA PRO A 10 10.58 -16.83 14.22
C PRO A 10 11.61 -15.94 13.53
N TYR A 11 12.27 -15.08 14.30
CA TYR A 11 13.25 -14.13 13.77
C TYR A 11 14.38 -14.81 12.97
N GLU A 12 14.72 -16.05 13.31
CA GLU A 12 15.73 -16.86 12.61
C GLU A 12 15.33 -17.22 11.16
N GLU A 13 14.02 -17.39 10.91
CA GLU A 13 13.46 -17.71 9.60
C GLU A 13 13.10 -16.46 8.79
N ALA A 14 13.11 -15.30 9.45
CA ALA A 14 12.71 -14.01 8.90
C ALA A 14 13.57 -13.58 7.69
N ASN A 15 14.75 -14.17 7.49
CA ASN A 15 15.57 -13.92 6.29
C ASN A 15 15.07 -14.66 5.05
N ARG A 16 14.28 -15.71 5.23
CA ARG A 16 13.73 -16.55 4.16
C ARG A 16 12.23 -16.36 3.99
N ARG A 17 11.47 -16.21 5.08
CA ARG A 17 10.02 -16.03 5.04
C ARG A 17 9.57 -15.14 6.19
N GLN A 18 8.69 -14.19 5.90
CA GLN A 18 8.07 -13.32 6.90
C GLN A 18 6.57 -13.23 6.63
N LEU A 19 5.80 -13.11 7.70
CA LEU A 19 4.39 -12.76 7.65
C LEU A 19 4.15 -11.78 8.79
N LEU A 20 4.08 -10.51 8.42
CA LEU A 20 3.90 -9.40 9.33
C LEU A 20 2.43 -9.00 9.35
N ALA A 21 1.85 -8.94 10.53
CA ALA A 21 0.61 -8.25 10.78
C ALA A 21 0.88 -6.98 11.57
N HIS A 22 0.36 -5.86 11.11
CA HIS A 22 0.44 -4.58 11.78
C HIS A 22 -0.96 -4.00 11.91
N TYR A 23 -1.35 -3.62 13.12
CA TYR A 23 -2.64 -3.00 13.38
C TYR A 23 -2.45 -1.68 14.13
N GLN A 24 -3.08 -0.62 13.66
CA GLN A 24 -2.97 0.72 14.22
C GLN A 24 -4.35 1.34 14.42
N VAL A 25 -4.51 2.11 15.48
CA VAL A 25 -5.67 2.99 15.69
C VAL A 25 -5.19 4.43 15.86
N GLY A 26 -5.86 5.33 15.14
CA GLY A 26 -5.55 6.74 15.04
C GLY A 26 -6.70 7.62 15.49
N TYR A 27 -6.33 8.85 15.86
CA TYR A 27 -7.24 9.97 16.02
C TYR A 27 -6.59 11.17 15.36
N SER A 28 -7.36 11.88 14.55
CA SER A 28 -6.94 13.08 13.82
C SER A 28 -8.03 14.12 13.93
N HIS A 29 -7.64 15.37 14.19
CA HIS A 29 -8.53 16.51 14.12
C HIS A 29 -8.18 17.31 12.85
N VAL A 30 -9.14 17.43 11.94
CA VAL A 30 -8.91 18.01 10.61
C VAL A 30 -9.76 19.26 10.46
N ARG A 31 -9.15 20.33 9.97
CA ARG A 31 -9.84 21.55 9.54
C ARG A 31 -9.64 21.72 8.05
N TYR A 32 -10.74 21.82 7.32
CA TYR A 32 -10.74 22.00 5.88
C TYR A 32 -10.69 23.48 5.52
N GLU A 33 -10.04 23.81 4.40
CA GLU A 33 -10.03 25.17 3.86
C GLU A 33 -11.40 25.54 3.24
N GLU A 34 -12.09 24.54 2.69
CA GLU A 34 -13.40 24.64 2.02
C GLU A 34 -14.38 23.63 2.64
N GLU A 35 -15.69 23.89 2.53
CA GLU A 35 -16.72 22.98 3.01
C GLU A 35 -16.69 21.68 2.17
N THR A 36 -16.58 20.53 2.83
CA THR A 36 -16.59 19.23 2.13
C THR A 36 -17.97 18.90 1.60
N LEU A 37 -18.08 17.98 0.65
CA LEU A 37 -19.34 17.44 0.11
C LEU A 37 -20.29 16.91 1.21
N PHE A 38 -19.77 16.65 2.41
CA PHE A 38 -20.52 16.20 3.59
C PHE A 38 -20.91 17.36 4.54
N GLY A 39 -20.70 18.61 4.14
CA GLY A 39 -21.01 19.81 4.93
C GLY A 39 -20.10 20.01 6.13
N LYS A 40 -18.82 19.62 6.03
CA LYS A 40 -17.85 19.71 7.14
C LYS A 40 -16.75 20.72 6.82
N LEU A 41 -16.51 21.64 7.75
CA LEU A 41 -15.34 22.54 7.79
C LEU A 41 -14.30 22.10 8.84
N GLU A 42 -14.73 21.35 9.85
CA GLU A 42 -13.89 20.79 10.90
C GLU A 42 -14.49 19.45 11.34
N GLU A 43 -13.65 18.43 11.57
CA GLU A 43 -14.10 17.15 12.09
C GLU A 43 -13.03 16.36 12.84
N ASP A 44 -13.53 15.51 13.74
CA ASP A 44 -12.78 14.56 14.55
C ASP A 44 -12.84 13.18 13.93
N LEU A 45 -11.70 12.70 13.43
CA LEU A 45 -11.59 11.43 12.71
C LEU A 45 -10.92 10.39 13.60
N PHE A 46 -11.64 9.30 13.84
CA PHE A 46 -11.06 8.08 14.39
C PHE A 46 -10.96 7.05 13.28
N ASP A 47 -9.76 6.51 13.08
CA ASP A 47 -9.49 5.51 12.06
C ASP A 47 -8.76 4.30 12.65
N HIS A 48 -8.89 3.17 11.97
CA HIS A 48 -8.00 2.03 12.19
C HIS A 48 -7.40 1.56 10.87
N ARG A 49 -6.21 0.98 10.96
CA ARG A 49 -5.46 0.49 9.81
C ARG A 49 -4.92 -0.89 10.11
N LEU A 50 -4.99 -1.78 9.12
CA LEU A 50 -4.46 -3.13 9.17
C LEU A 50 -3.53 -3.33 7.98
N ALA A 51 -2.33 -3.85 8.24
CA ALA A 51 -1.37 -4.27 7.25
C ALA A 51 -1.09 -5.76 7.43
N LEU A 52 -1.16 -6.53 6.35
CA LEU A 52 -0.68 -7.90 6.29
C LEU A 52 0.34 -7.98 5.16
N VAL A 53 1.58 -8.32 5.50
CA VAL A 53 2.68 -8.38 4.54
C VAL A 53 3.33 -9.75 4.63
N TRP A 54 3.26 -10.48 3.53
CA TRP A 54 3.97 -11.73 3.35
C TRP A 54 5.18 -11.52 2.46
N GLU A 55 6.32 -12.07 2.87
CA GLU A 55 7.54 -12.04 2.09
C GLU A 55 8.17 -13.44 2.08
N SER A 56 8.65 -13.90 0.94
CA SER A 56 9.38 -15.16 0.81
C SER A 56 10.54 -15.01 -0.15
N ARG A 57 11.74 -15.37 0.30
CA ARG A 57 12.98 -15.41 -0.47
C ARG A 57 13.47 -16.83 -0.62
N GLN A 58 13.64 -17.28 -1.85
CA GLN A 58 14.15 -18.61 -2.21
C GLN A 58 15.34 -18.47 -3.18
N PRO A 59 16.18 -19.51 -3.35
CA PRO A 59 17.32 -19.45 -4.28
C PRO A 59 16.93 -19.21 -5.75
N TRP A 60 15.69 -19.53 -6.10
CA TRP A 60 15.13 -19.43 -7.46
C TRP A 60 14.23 -18.20 -7.66
N GLY A 61 14.02 -17.38 -6.63
CA GLY A 61 13.15 -16.22 -6.73
C GLY A 61 12.71 -15.69 -5.38
N ASP A 62 12.05 -14.55 -5.40
CA ASP A 62 11.47 -13.92 -4.23
C ASP A 62 10.09 -13.38 -4.55
N GLY A 63 9.27 -13.19 -3.52
CA GLY A 63 7.94 -12.66 -3.67
C GLY A 63 7.46 -11.95 -2.42
N THR A 64 6.69 -10.91 -2.65
CA THR A 64 6.07 -10.08 -1.63
C THR A 64 4.59 -9.95 -1.94
N LEU A 65 3.74 -10.04 -0.92
CA LEU A 65 2.31 -9.75 -1.01
C LEU A 65 1.93 -8.86 0.16
N GLY A 66 1.36 -7.70 -0.12
CA GLY A 66 0.85 -6.75 0.84
C GLY A 66 -0.66 -6.61 0.71
N VAL A 67 -1.35 -6.60 1.83
CA VAL A 67 -2.77 -6.23 1.96
C VAL A 67 -2.87 -5.16 3.03
N PHE A 68 -3.41 -4.01 2.67
CA PHE A 68 -3.54 -2.85 3.52
C PHE A 68 -5.00 -2.41 3.54
N TYR A 69 -5.56 -2.29 4.73
CA TYR A 69 -6.94 -1.87 4.94
C TYR A 69 -6.95 -0.66 5.86
N SER A 70 -7.71 0.36 5.50
CA SER A 70 -7.99 1.53 6.34
C SER A 70 -9.51 1.69 6.45
N ASN A 71 -9.99 2.11 7.61
CA ASN A 71 -11.39 2.48 7.76
C ASN A 71 -11.59 3.51 8.86
N PHE A 72 -12.51 4.43 8.62
CA PHE A 72 -12.99 5.36 9.63
C PHE A 72 -14.01 4.67 10.55
N LEU A 73 -13.75 4.72 11.85
CA LEU A 73 -14.55 4.03 12.87
C LEU A 73 -15.95 4.63 13.05
N HIS A 74 -16.13 5.90 12.68
CA HIS A 74 -17.41 6.61 12.75
C HIS A 74 -18.31 6.33 11.53
N ASP A 75 -17.73 5.93 10.39
CA ASP A 75 -18.46 5.57 9.17
C ASP A 75 -17.75 4.43 8.42
N TRP A 76 -18.32 3.24 8.53
CA TRP A 76 -17.80 2.01 7.91
C TRP A 76 -17.92 2.00 6.38
N THR A 77 -18.69 2.91 5.81
CA THR A 77 -18.74 3.08 4.35
C THR A 77 -17.49 3.76 3.79
N LYS A 78 -16.71 4.42 4.65
CA LYS A 78 -15.46 5.13 4.30
C LYS A 78 -14.25 4.26 4.61
N TYR A 79 -13.77 3.54 3.61
CA TYR A 79 -12.64 2.63 3.78
C TYR A 79 -11.74 2.60 2.54
N GLY A 80 -10.49 2.21 2.76
CA GLY A 80 -9.52 1.92 1.72
C GLY A 80 -9.10 0.45 1.80
N LEU A 81 -8.91 -0.18 0.64
CA LEU A 81 -8.25 -1.47 0.54
C LEU A 81 -7.21 -1.40 -0.58
N ALA A 82 -5.94 -1.50 -0.21
CA ALA A 82 -4.83 -1.58 -1.14
C ALA A 82 -4.21 -2.97 -1.07
N THR A 83 -4.02 -3.60 -2.21
CA THR A 83 -3.37 -4.90 -2.34
C THR A 83 -2.30 -4.83 -3.40
N GLY A 84 -1.12 -5.32 -3.08
CA GLY A 84 0.02 -5.26 -3.98
C GLY A 84 0.84 -6.54 -3.89
N GLY A 85 1.32 -7.04 -5.00
CA GLY A 85 2.15 -8.22 -5.05
C GLY A 85 3.29 -8.05 -6.04
N GLU A 86 4.47 -8.52 -5.66
CA GLU A 86 5.64 -8.61 -6.54
C GLU A 86 6.15 -10.04 -6.49
N VAL A 87 6.44 -10.63 -7.64
CA VAL A 87 7.11 -11.92 -7.74
C VAL A 87 8.24 -11.82 -8.75
N ARG A 88 9.44 -12.16 -8.29
CA ARG A 88 10.64 -12.28 -9.12
C ARG A 88 11.08 -13.72 -9.23
N ILE A 89 11.17 -14.22 -10.46
CA ILE A 89 11.49 -15.62 -10.74
C ILE A 89 12.75 -15.69 -11.59
N ARG A 90 13.78 -16.36 -11.09
CA ARG A 90 14.98 -16.66 -11.86
C ARG A 90 14.71 -17.81 -12.82
N LEU A 91 14.52 -17.49 -14.09
CA LEU A 91 14.30 -18.48 -15.15
C LEU A 91 15.59 -19.25 -15.46
N VAL A 92 16.68 -18.52 -15.69
CA VAL A 92 18.04 -19.06 -15.88
C VAL A 92 19.07 -18.12 -15.27
N ARG A 93 20.35 -18.49 -15.22
CA ARG A 93 21.40 -17.60 -14.69
C ARG A 93 21.43 -16.30 -15.48
N GLY A 94 21.22 -15.19 -14.77
CA GLY A 94 21.20 -13.86 -15.35
C GLY A 94 19.85 -13.45 -15.92
N LEU A 95 18.87 -14.34 -16.10
CA LEU A 95 17.52 -14.00 -16.59
C LEU A 95 16.48 -14.09 -15.48
N GLU A 96 15.73 -13.02 -15.29
CA GLU A 96 14.67 -12.91 -14.28
C GLU A 96 13.37 -12.42 -14.92
N LEU A 97 12.26 -12.98 -14.45
CA LEU A 97 10.91 -12.54 -14.76
C LEU A 97 10.37 -11.82 -13.54
N ASP A 98 9.92 -10.60 -13.74
CA ASP A 98 9.37 -9.70 -12.75
C ASP A 98 7.87 -9.56 -13.02
N ILE A 99 7.03 -9.83 -12.03
CA ILE A 99 5.57 -9.63 -12.13
C ILE A 99 5.15 -8.79 -10.94
N GLU A 100 4.58 -7.62 -11.22
CA GLU A 100 3.99 -6.75 -10.22
C GLU A 100 2.49 -6.63 -10.47
N VAL A 101 1.70 -6.68 -9.40
CA VAL A 101 0.25 -6.48 -9.43
C VAL A 101 -0.14 -5.49 -8.34
N SER A 102 -1.06 -4.60 -8.67
CA SER A 102 -1.68 -3.68 -7.71
C SER A 102 -3.18 -3.67 -7.91
N TYR A 103 -3.92 -3.52 -6.81
CA TYR A 103 -5.34 -3.30 -6.80
C TYR A 103 -5.70 -2.46 -5.58
N ASP A 104 -6.29 -1.30 -5.83
CA ASP A 104 -6.66 -0.30 -4.85
C ASP A 104 -8.16 -0.02 -4.97
N LEU A 105 -8.86 -0.02 -3.84
CA LEU A 105 -10.26 0.36 -3.69
C LEU A 105 -10.29 1.55 -2.74
N ILE A 106 -10.67 2.71 -3.24
CA ILE A 106 -10.53 4.00 -2.53
C ILE A 106 -11.94 4.53 -2.27
N ARG A 107 -12.39 4.45 -1.01
CA ARG A 107 -13.71 4.96 -0.58
C ARG A 107 -13.64 5.88 0.64
N ASP A 108 -12.44 6.32 1.00
CA ASP A 108 -12.13 7.16 2.16
C ASP A 108 -11.87 8.64 1.79
N GLN A 109 -12.32 9.07 0.60
CA GLN A 109 -12.17 10.44 0.07
C GLN A 109 -13.12 11.45 0.76
N ILE A 110 -12.99 11.62 2.07
CA ILE A 110 -13.81 12.55 2.88
C ILE A 110 -13.48 14.03 2.66
N TYR A 111 -12.30 14.31 2.11
CA TYR A 111 -11.78 15.66 1.85
C TYR A 111 -12.29 16.30 0.56
N LEU A 112 -13.20 15.65 -0.16
CA LEU A 112 -13.72 16.19 -1.42
C LEU A 112 -14.59 17.44 -1.15
N PRO A 113 -14.29 18.59 -1.77
CA PRO A 113 -15.03 19.84 -1.57
C PRO A 113 -16.46 19.76 -2.14
N ALA A 114 -17.37 20.55 -1.57
CA ALA A 114 -18.79 20.58 -1.92
C ALA A 114 -19.13 21.40 -3.18
N GLU A 115 -18.26 22.30 -3.62
CA GLU A 115 -18.51 23.12 -4.81
C GLU A 115 -18.72 22.22 -6.04
N GLU A 116 -19.80 22.50 -6.79
CA GLU A 116 -20.04 21.89 -8.10
C GLU A 116 -18.83 22.18 -8.99
N LEU A 117 -18.19 21.12 -9.48
CA LEU A 117 -17.11 21.24 -10.46
C LEU A 117 -17.69 21.90 -11.72
N ASP A 118 -17.11 23.03 -12.15
CA ASP A 118 -17.42 23.60 -13.46
C ASP A 118 -17.04 22.57 -14.54
N ASP A 119 -17.83 22.47 -15.61
CA ASP A 119 -17.66 21.44 -16.66
C ASP A 119 -16.24 21.48 -17.27
N GLU A 120 -15.61 22.66 -17.28
CA GLU A 120 -14.24 22.88 -17.72
C GLU A 120 -13.18 22.29 -16.76
N GLU A 121 -13.44 22.21 -15.45
CA GLU A 121 -12.49 21.63 -14.48
C GLU A 121 -12.48 20.10 -14.47
N ILE A 122 -13.63 19.48 -14.76
CA ILE A 122 -13.78 18.03 -14.96
C ILE A 122 -12.94 17.57 -16.16
N LEU A 123 -12.95 18.34 -17.25
CA LEU A 123 -12.24 18.03 -18.49
C LEU A 123 -10.71 18.17 -18.37
N VAL A 124 -10.22 18.98 -17.43
CA VAL A 124 -8.78 19.21 -17.21
C VAL A 124 -8.20 18.27 -16.14
N GLN A 125 -9.00 17.36 -15.56
CA GLN A 125 -8.58 16.40 -14.50
C GLN A 125 -7.87 17.09 -13.30
N ARG A 126 -8.18 18.35 -12.99
CA ARG A 126 -7.47 19.10 -11.93
C ARG A 126 -7.94 18.72 -10.51
N ARG A 127 -9.08 18.04 -10.38
CA ARG A 127 -9.58 17.44 -9.13
C ARG A 127 -9.78 15.93 -9.33
N GLN A 128 -9.45 15.14 -8.29
CA GLN A 128 -9.70 13.70 -8.29
C GLN A 128 -11.21 13.44 -8.47
N LEU A 129 -11.59 12.87 -9.61
CA LEU A 129 -12.89 12.22 -9.74
C LEU A 129 -12.94 11.06 -8.75
N ALA A 130 -14.13 10.72 -8.25
CA ALA A 130 -14.36 9.60 -7.34
C ALA A 130 -14.06 8.26 -8.03
N THR A 131 -12.79 7.97 -8.26
CA THR A 131 -12.29 6.71 -8.78
C THR A 131 -12.41 5.71 -7.65
N GLY A 132 -13.45 4.88 -7.72
CA GLY A 132 -13.73 3.88 -6.67
C GLY A 132 -12.69 2.76 -6.62
N TYR A 133 -11.98 2.50 -7.72
CA TYR A 133 -10.94 1.47 -7.78
C TYR A 133 -9.90 1.73 -8.87
N GLU A 134 -8.69 1.25 -8.65
CA GLU A 134 -7.57 1.24 -9.59
C GLU A 134 -6.91 -0.14 -9.57
N TYR A 135 -6.38 -0.59 -10.70
CA TYR A 135 -5.61 -1.83 -10.77
C TYR A 135 -4.54 -1.76 -11.83
N GLY A 136 -3.44 -2.46 -11.58
CA GLY A 136 -2.27 -2.51 -12.45
C GLY A 136 -1.68 -3.90 -12.49
N VAL A 137 -1.17 -4.28 -13.65
CA VAL A 137 -0.33 -5.47 -13.81
C VAL A 137 0.86 -5.06 -14.67
N GLU A 138 2.06 -5.25 -14.14
CA GLU A 138 3.31 -5.07 -14.86
C GLU A 138 4.03 -6.41 -14.98
N ILE A 139 4.55 -6.70 -16.17
CA ILE A 139 5.36 -7.88 -16.44
C ILE A 139 6.65 -7.43 -17.10
N GLY A 140 7.78 -7.67 -16.42
CA GLY A 140 9.12 -7.32 -16.83
C GLY A 140 9.99 -8.54 -17.07
N LEU A 141 10.93 -8.43 -18.01
CA LEU A 141 11.97 -9.44 -18.21
C LEU A 141 13.33 -8.75 -18.14
N SER A 142 14.20 -9.19 -17.24
CA SER A 142 15.51 -8.58 -17.03
C SER A 142 16.63 -9.60 -17.26
N TYR A 143 17.66 -9.21 -18.03
CA TYR A 143 18.87 -10.01 -18.23
C TYR A 143 20.12 -9.26 -17.78
N ARG A 144 20.84 -9.82 -16.80
CA ARG A 144 22.07 -9.27 -16.25
C ARG A 144 23.30 -9.97 -16.82
N PHE A 145 24.11 -9.22 -17.55
CA PHE A 145 25.48 -9.59 -17.91
C PHE A 145 26.41 -9.29 -16.72
N GLY A 146 27.23 -10.25 -16.30
CA GLY A 146 27.77 -10.29 -14.92
C GLY A 146 28.83 -9.25 -14.53
N SER A 147 28.99 -9.10 -13.21
CA SER A 147 30.28 -8.99 -12.49
C SER A 147 30.12 -9.72 -11.14
N ILE A 148 31.19 -10.38 -10.70
CA ILE A 148 31.22 -11.45 -9.67
C ILE A 148 31.35 -10.95 -8.22
N PHE A 149 31.18 -9.64 -7.95
CA PHE A 149 31.56 -9.06 -6.66
C PHE A 149 30.39 -8.78 -5.70
N ASN A 150 30.33 -9.66 -4.70
CA ASN A 150 29.91 -9.55 -3.30
C ASN A 150 28.48 -9.11 -2.91
N ASN A 151 27.78 -10.05 -2.27
CA ASN A 151 26.52 -9.85 -1.55
C ASN A 151 26.78 -9.37 -0.12
N VAL A 152 26.75 -8.05 0.12
CA VAL A 152 26.49 -7.55 1.48
C VAL A 152 24.99 -7.61 1.69
N VAL A 153 24.53 -8.64 2.40
CA VAL A 153 23.14 -8.74 2.84
C VAL A 153 22.98 -7.85 4.06
N ASN A 154 22.33 -6.70 3.90
CA ASN A 154 21.89 -5.91 5.03
C ASN A 154 20.44 -6.24 5.33
N ASN A 155 20.19 -6.89 6.47
CA ASN A 155 18.85 -7.10 6.99
C ASN A 155 18.29 -5.76 7.47
N ARG A 156 17.58 -5.08 6.58
CA ARG A 156 16.75 -3.94 6.92
C ARG A 156 15.31 -4.40 7.09
N PHE A 157 14.66 -3.92 8.14
CA PHE A 157 13.22 -4.09 8.30
C PHE A 157 12.51 -3.58 7.03
N PRO A 158 11.47 -4.29 6.55
CA PRO A 158 10.72 -3.88 5.37
C PRO A 158 10.25 -2.43 5.52
N TRP A 159 10.62 -1.60 4.56
CA TRP A 159 10.27 -0.17 4.48
C TRP A 159 8.76 0.06 4.31
N ILE A 160 8.00 -0.99 4.01
CA ILE A 160 6.57 -0.97 3.73
C ILE A 160 5.71 -0.51 4.93
N VAL A 161 6.25 -0.54 6.15
CA VAL A 161 5.60 0.03 7.35
C VAL A 161 5.77 1.57 7.42
N ARG A 162 6.56 2.19 6.54
CA ARG A 162 6.73 3.66 6.49
C ARG A 162 5.81 4.37 5.50
N ARG A 163 4.98 3.65 4.75
CA ARG A 163 3.93 4.28 3.90
C ARG A 163 2.66 4.62 4.70
N PHE A 164 2.71 4.48 6.02
CA PHE A 164 1.69 4.87 7.00
C PHE A 164 1.87 6.30 7.50
#